data_AF-A0A7C5IA36-F1
#
_entry.id   AF-A0A7C5IA36-F1
#
_cell.length_a   1.000
_cell.length_b   1.000
_cell.length_c   1.000
_cell.angle_alpha   90.00
_cell.angle_beta   90.00
_cell.angle_gamma   90.00
#
_symmetry.space_group_name_H-M   'P 1'
#
loop_
_entity.id
_entity.type
_entity.pdbx_description
1 polymer ?
#
loop_
_entity_poly.entity_id
_entity_poly.type
_entity_poly.pdbx_seq_one_letter_code
_entity_poly.pdbx_strand_id
1 'polypeptide(L)'
;MRRPEAARAIRGKPGQRGHCVVCGAVGKGTANFICQDCGDPLGTMLYCLSCGRRLALDPVVARRFLQENGYDIEDMTGLVLKVTRCSRCMGED
;
A
#
# COMPACT_ATOMS: atom_id res chain seq x y z
N MET A 1 5.86 -13.67 -31.08
CA MET A 1 6.02 -13.55 -29.61
C MET A 1 6.28 -12.09 -29.26
N ARG A 2 5.33 -11.39 -28.62
CA ARG A 2 5.49 -9.98 -28.21
C ARG A 2 6.25 -9.95 -26.88
N ARG A 3 7.38 -9.21 -26.82
CA ARG A 3 8.14 -8.97 -25.59
C ARG A 3 7.28 -8.11 -24.63
N PRO A 4 7.25 -8.37 -23.31
CA PRO A 4 6.57 -7.49 -22.37
C PRO A 4 7.30 -6.15 -22.33
N GLU A 5 6.55 -5.06 -22.44
CA GLU A 5 7.07 -3.70 -22.32
C GLU A 5 7.68 -3.53 -20.93
N ALA A 6 8.99 -3.35 -20.86
CA ALA A 6 9.71 -3.07 -19.63
C ALA A 6 9.05 -1.88 -18.93
N ALA A 7 8.62 -2.08 -17.68
CA ALA A 7 8.01 -1.07 -16.83
C ALA A 7 8.82 0.23 -16.90
N ARG A 8 8.26 1.24 -17.57
CA ARG A 8 8.92 2.52 -17.79
C ARG A 8 9.15 3.17 -16.42
N ALA A 9 10.40 3.21 -15.97
CA ALA A 9 10.75 3.79 -14.68
C ALA A 9 10.23 5.23 -14.60
N ILE A 10 9.34 5.48 -13.63
CA ILE A 10 8.74 6.80 -13.39
C ILE A 10 9.81 7.67 -12.72
N ARG A 11 10.71 8.27 -13.52
CA ARG A 11 11.69 9.24 -12.99
C ARG A 11 10.96 10.56 -12.73
N GLY A 12 10.80 10.93 -11.47
CA GLY A 12 10.24 12.22 -11.05
C GLY A 12 11.06 13.40 -11.60
N LYS A 13 10.41 14.57 -11.77
CA LYS A 13 11.06 15.77 -12.30
C LYS A 13 12.22 16.23 -11.39
N PRO A 14 13.31 16.81 -11.93
CA PRO A 14 14.36 17.42 -11.12
C PRO A 14 13.77 18.46 -10.15
N GLY A 15 14.07 18.34 -8.85
CA GLY A 15 13.53 19.21 -7.78
C GLY A 15 12.23 18.71 -7.11
N GLN A 16 11.56 17.71 -7.68
CA GLN A 16 10.39 17.09 -7.05
C GLN A 16 10.83 16.01 -6.06
N ARG A 17 10.43 16.12 -4.79
CA ARG A 17 10.58 15.03 -3.81
C ARG A 17 9.41 14.07 -3.92
N GLY A 18 9.72 12.78 -3.90
CA GLY A 18 8.71 11.73 -3.78
C GLY A 18 8.03 11.80 -2.42
N HIS A 19 6.81 11.29 -2.34
CA HIS A 19 6.06 11.23 -1.09
C HIS A 19 5.55 9.82 -0.81
N CYS A 20 5.28 9.54 0.46
CA CYS A 20 4.61 8.33 0.85
C CYS A 20 3.16 8.36 0.34
N VAL A 21 2.73 7.35 -0.42
CA VAL A 21 1.36 7.30 -1.00
C VAL A 21 0.27 7.05 0.06
N VAL A 22 0.67 6.66 1.27
CA VAL A 22 -0.25 6.40 2.39
C VAL A 22 -0.44 7.65 3.24
N CYS A 23 0.63 8.20 3.82
CA CYS A 23 0.58 9.32 4.77
C CYS A 23 1.11 10.66 4.24
N GLY A 24 1.70 10.70 3.04
CA GLY A 24 2.24 11.93 2.43
C GLY A 24 3.64 12.33 2.90
N ALA A 25 4.31 11.55 3.76
CA ALA A 25 5.67 11.85 4.24
C ALA A 25 6.65 12.06 3.08
N VAL A 26 7.46 13.12 3.16
CA VAL A 26 8.38 13.52 2.08
C VAL A 26 9.65 12.67 2.12
N GLY A 27 9.97 12.04 0.99
CA GLY A 27 11.17 11.22 0.83
C GLY A 27 12.41 12.01 0.44
N LYS A 28 13.57 11.33 0.50
CA LYS A 28 14.85 11.85 -0.01
C LYS A 28 14.97 11.73 -1.53
N GLY A 29 14.35 10.69 -2.11
CA GLY A 29 14.32 10.46 -3.55
C GLY A 29 13.18 11.20 -4.26
N THR A 30 13.13 11.06 -5.58
CA THR A 30 12.09 11.68 -6.42
C THR A 30 10.89 10.76 -6.68
N ALA A 31 11.03 9.46 -6.40
CA ALA A 31 9.97 8.47 -6.58
C ALA A 31 9.05 8.39 -5.36
N ASN A 32 7.75 8.24 -5.60
CA ASN A 32 6.78 7.93 -4.55
C ASN A 32 7.08 6.55 -3.94
N PHE A 33 6.74 6.39 -2.66
CA PHE A 33 7.12 5.21 -1.88
C PHE A 33 6.04 4.86 -0.84
N ILE A 34 6.26 3.77 -0.11
CA ILE A 34 5.54 3.46 1.13
C ILE A 34 6.58 3.57 2.25
N CYS A 35 6.36 4.44 3.25
CA CYS A 35 7.30 4.57 4.35
C CYS A 35 7.19 3.37 5.30
N GLN A 36 8.24 3.14 6.09
CA GLN A 36 8.28 2.08 7.11
C GLN A 36 7.15 2.18 8.15
N ASP A 37 6.58 3.36 8.35
CA ASP A 37 5.48 3.58 9.28
C ASP A 37 4.12 3.23 8.68
N CYS A 38 4.03 3.05 7.36
CA CYS A 38 2.77 2.82 6.63
C CYS A 38 2.67 1.43 6.02
N GLY A 39 3.78 0.72 5.81
CA GLY A 39 3.78 -0.62 5.24
C GLY A 39 5.05 -1.39 5.58
N ASP A 40 4.99 -2.68 5.28
CA ASP A 40 6.09 -3.64 5.44
C ASP A 40 6.38 -4.22 4.05
N PRO A 41 7.61 -4.12 3.53
CA PRO A 41 7.96 -4.65 2.20
C PRO A 41 7.78 -6.16 2.06
N LEU A 42 7.73 -6.91 3.18
CA LEU A 42 7.55 -8.36 3.19
C LEU A 42 6.16 -8.78 3.69
N GLY A 43 5.43 -7.87 4.33
CA GLY A 43 4.15 -8.15 4.96
C GLY A 43 2.95 -7.73 4.12
N THR A 44 1.79 -8.27 4.46
CA THR A 44 0.48 -7.78 4.02
C THR A 44 -0.15 -7.01 5.16
N MET A 45 -0.44 -5.72 4.96
CA MET A 45 -0.80 -4.82 6.04
C MET A 45 -2.12 -4.09 5.74
N LEU A 46 -2.91 -3.84 6.77
CA LEU A 46 -4.00 -2.86 6.75
C LEU A 46 -3.54 -1.57 7.44
N TYR A 47 -3.87 -0.42 6.84
CA TYR A 47 -3.62 0.90 7.39
C TYR A 47 -4.93 1.69 7.51
N CYS A 48 -5.25 2.15 8.72
CA CYS A 48 -6.43 2.99 8.98
C CYS A 48 -6.09 4.48 8.86
N LEU A 49 -6.80 5.19 7.98
CA LEU A 49 -6.62 6.63 7.81
C LEU A 49 -7.08 7.46 9.01
N SER A 50 -8.12 7.01 9.72
CA SER A 50 -8.70 7.76 10.83
C SER A 50 -7.83 7.77 12.08
N CYS A 51 -7.25 6.63 12.47
CA CYS A 51 -6.46 6.52 13.72
C CYS A 51 -4.99 6.12 13.50
N GLY A 52 -4.54 5.96 12.26
CA GLY A 52 -3.18 5.51 11.94
C GLY A 52 -2.87 4.07 12.36
N ARG A 53 -3.88 3.30 12.80
CA ARG A 53 -3.69 1.91 13.23
C ARG A 53 -3.20 1.05 12.07
N ARG A 54 -2.22 0.20 12.38
CA ARG A 54 -1.69 -0.85 11.52
C ARG A 54 -2.13 -2.22 12.01
N LEU A 55 -2.42 -3.11 11.08
CA LEU A 55 -2.71 -4.51 11.38
C LEU A 55 -2.03 -5.39 10.33
N ALA A 56 -1.21 -6.35 10.78
CA ALA A 56 -0.73 -7.41 9.90
C ALA A 56 -1.91 -8.31 9.55
N LEU A 57 -2.09 -8.58 8.27
CA LEU A 57 -3.11 -9.46 7.76
C LEU A 57 -2.49 -10.80 7.39
N ASP A 58 -3.26 -11.86 7.57
CA ASP A 58 -2.95 -13.14 6.96
C ASP A 58 -3.05 -13.01 5.42
N PRO A 59 -2.00 -13.34 4.66
CA PRO A 59 -2.01 -13.18 3.19
C PRO A 59 -3.07 -14.01 2.48
N VAL A 60 -3.45 -15.18 3.01
CA VAL A 60 -4.48 -16.05 2.40
C VAL A 60 -5.85 -15.41 2.58
N VAL A 61 -6.14 -14.91 3.78
CA VAL A 61 -7.40 -14.20 4.07
C VAL A 61 -7.48 -12.91 3.24
N ALA A 62 -6.39 -12.14 3.17
CA ALA A 62 -6.35 -10.90 2.39
C ALA A 62 -6.58 -11.14 0.89
N ARG A 63 -5.93 -12.16 0.32
CA ARG A 63 -6.15 -12.55 -1.09
C ARG A 63 -7.60 -12.90 -1.35
N ARG A 64 -8.20 -13.76 -0.51
CA ARG A 64 -9.59 -14.18 -0.67
C ARG A 64 -10.54 -12.99 -0.65
N PHE A 65 -10.38 -12.10 0.33
CA PHE A 65 -11.17 -10.87 0.42
C PHE A 65 -11.05 -10.01 -0.84
N LEU A 66 -9.83 -9.82 -1.34
CA LEU A 66 -9.58 -9.05 -2.57
C LEU A 66 -10.25 -9.67 -3.80
N GLN A 67 -10.15 -11.00 -3.95
CA GLN A 67 -10.78 -11.73 -5.05
C GLN A 67 -12.32 -11.63 -5.00
N GLU A 68 -12.91 -11.75 -3.81
CA GLU A 68 -14.36 -11.56 -3.59
C GLU A 68 -14.82 -10.14 -3.98
N ASN A 69 -13.91 -9.16 -3.97
CA ASN A 69 -14.17 -7.77 -4.38
C ASN A 69 -13.65 -7.44 -5.79
N GLY A 70 -13.34 -8.44 -6.61
CA GLY A 70 -12.95 -8.27 -8.01
C GLY A 70 -11.50 -7.85 -8.25
N TYR A 71 -10.63 -7.97 -7.25
CA TYR A 71 -9.19 -7.74 -7.38
C TYR A 71 -8.44 -9.07 -7.52
N ASP A 72 -7.72 -9.23 -8.63
CA ASP A 72 -6.83 -10.36 -8.84
C ASP A 72 -5.37 -9.94 -8.60
N ILE A 73 -4.87 -10.24 -7.40
CA ILE A 73 -3.48 -9.94 -7.03
C ILE A 73 -2.78 -11.28 -6.74
N GLU A 74 -1.76 -11.57 -7.53
CA GLU A 74 -1.02 -12.84 -7.46
C GLU A 74 -0.04 -12.92 -6.28
N ASP A 75 0.57 -11.79 -5.89
CA ASP A 75 1.53 -11.71 -4.80
C ASP A 75 1.07 -10.70 -3.75
N MET A 76 0.97 -11.14 -2.49
CA MET A 76 0.53 -10.32 -1.36
C MET A 76 1.70 -9.62 -0.66
N THR A 77 2.94 -9.94 -1.04
CA THR A 77 4.16 -9.38 -0.45
C THR A 77 4.19 -7.87 -0.67
N GLY A 78 4.33 -7.11 0.42
CA GLY A 78 4.38 -5.65 0.35
C GLY A 78 3.01 -4.97 0.12
N LEU A 79 1.91 -5.73 0.13
CA LEU A 79 0.57 -5.19 -0.07
C LEU A 79 0.13 -4.36 1.16
N VAL A 80 -0.39 -3.15 0.91
CA VAL A 80 -1.01 -2.30 1.92
C VAL A 80 -2.45 -1.96 1.55
N LEU A 81 -3.40 -2.46 2.35
CA LEU A 81 -4.82 -2.15 2.29
C LEU A 81 -5.11 -0.88 3.07
N LYS A 82 -5.36 0.21 2.34
CA LYS A 82 -5.71 1.52 2.92
C LYS A 82 -7.21 1.62 3.10
N VAL A 83 -7.65 1.79 4.35
CA VAL A 83 -9.08 1.92 4.70
C VAL A 83 -9.36 3.24 5.41
N THR A 84 -10.54 3.81 5.20
CA THR A 84 -10.94 5.07 5.86
C THR A 84 -11.04 4.89 7.37
N ARG A 85 -11.66 3.80 7.83
CA ARG A 85 -11.89 3.47 9.25
C ARG A 85 -11.63 1.98 9.49
N CYS A 86 -11.07 1.64 10.65
CA CYS A 86 -10.91 0.25 11.09
C CYS A 86 -12.01 -0.15 12.07
N SER A 87 -12.09 -1.44 12.41
CA SER A 87 -13.09 -1.98 13.35
C SER A 87 -13.12 -1.25 14.69
N ARG A 88 -11.96 -0.80 15.20
CA ARG A 88 -11.91 0.03 16.41
C ARG A 88 -12.61 1.37 16.20
N CYS A 89 -12.26 2.10 15.15
CA CYS A 89 -12.87 3.40 14.87
C CYS A 89 -14.38 3.27 14.61
N MET A 90 -14.83 2.16 14.03
CA MET A 90 -16.25 1.91 13.79
C MET A 90 -17.02 1.50 15.06
N GLY A 91 -16.33 0.99 16.09
CA GLY A 91 -16.94 0.61 17.37
C GLY A 91 -16.94 1.72 18.42
N GLU A 92 -16.33 2.87 18.11
CA GLU A 92 -16.33 4.08 18.95
C GLU A 92 -17.42 5.09 18.51
N ASP A 93 -18.24 4.73 17.51
CA ASP A 93 -19.49 5.43 17.14
C ASP A 93 -20.69 4.86 17.91
#